data_AF-A0A453LV94-F1
#
_entry.id   AF-A0A453LV94-F1
#
_cell.length_a   1.000
_cell.length_b   1.000
_cell.length_c   1.000
_cell.angle_alpha   90.00
_cell.angle_beta   90.00
_cell.angle_gamma   90.00
#
_symmetry.space_group_name_H-M   'P 1'
#
loop_
_entity.id
_entity.type
_entity.pdbx_description
1 polymer ?
#
loop_
_entity_poly.entity_id
_entity_poly.type
_entity_poly.pdbx_seq_one_letter_code
_entity_poly.pdbx_strand_id
1 'polypeptide(L)' 'MARRGLAAGAGAVSRVRFAPSSNNLIVSSWDSGLRLYDADKSILRLEANSEAALLDCCFKDESVAFTGGSDGSVIRYQHN' A
#
# COMPACT_ATOMS: atom_id res chain seq x y z
N MET A 1 -3.41 23.81 6.42
CA MET A 1 -3.11 22.37 6.34
C MET A 1 -1.61 22.17 6.47
N ALA A 2 -1.13 21.51 7.52
CA ALA A 2 0.30 21.23 7.68
C ALA A 2 0.64 19.90 6.99
N ARG A 3 1.43 19.94 5.92
CA ARG A 3 2.04 18.73 5.36
C ARG A 3 3.22 18.38 6.26
N ARG A 4 3.07 17.37 7.12
CA ARG A 4 4.22 16.75 7.79
C ARG A 4 5.05 16.07 6.68
N GLY A 5 6.18 16.66 6.33
CA GLY A 5 7.16 16.00 5.48
C GLY A 5 7.62 14.73 6.19
N LEU A 6 7.47 13.59 5.52
CA LEU A 6 8.00 12.32 6.01
C LEU A 6 9.52 12.43 6.12
N ALA A 7 10.08 11.83 7.18
CA ALA A 7 11.53 11.77 7.39
C ALA A 7 12.24 11.30 6.12
N ALA A 8 13.47 11.78 5.89
CA ALA A 8 14.29 11.53 4.69
C ALA A 8 14.59 10.04 4.36
N GLY A 9 13.97 9.09 5.08
CA GLY A 9 14.03 7.65 4.84
C GLY A 9 12.69 6.98 4.50
N ALA A 10 11.55 7.69 4.48
CA ALA A 10 10.31 7.12 3.96
C ALA A 10 10.30 7.27 2.44
N GLY A 11 10.44 6.15 1.73
CA GLY A 11 10.35 6.10 0.28
C GLY A 11 9.09 6.78 -0.24
N ALA A 12 9.16 7.32 -1.46
CA ALA A 12 8.01 7.97 -2.07
C ALA A 12 6.84 6.99 -2.25
N VAL A 13 5.62 7.48 -2.07
CA VAL A 13 4.42 6.71 -2.45
C VAL A 13 4.42 6.54 -3.96
N SER A 14 4.29 5.29 -4.42
CA SER A 14 4.22 4.96 -5.85
C SER A 14 2.78 4.86 -6.34
N ARG A 15 1.85 4.37 -5.50
CA ARG A 15 0.43 4.29 -5.83
C ARG A 15 -0.48 4.24 -4.60
N VAL A 16 -1.71 4.69 -4.82
CA VAL A 16 -2.81 4.66 -3.87
C VAL A 16 -4.07 4.13 -4.57
N ARG A 17 -4.83 3.21 -3.96
CA ARG A 17 -6.11 2.69 -4.49
C ARG A 17 -7.11 2.44 -3.37
N PHE A 18 -8.35 2.90 -3.54
CA PHE A 18 -9.45 2.49 -2.67
C PHE A 18 -9.87 1.04 -2.96
N ALA A 19 -10.35 0.37 -1.92
CA ALA A 19 -11.01 -0.92 -2.06
C ALA A 19 -12.32 -0.78 -2.86
N PRO A 20 -12.82 -1.86 -3.49
CA PRO A 20 -14.00 -1.80 -4.34
C PRO A 20 -15.30 -1.35 -3.66
N SER A 21 -15.45 -1.63 -2.36
CA SER A 21 -16.70 -1.40 -1.61
C SER A 21 -16.49 -0.79 -0.23
N SER A 22 -15.34 -1.00 0.42
CA SER A 22 -15.02 -0.36 1.69
C SER A 22 -14.24 0.96 1.50
N ASN A 23 -14.23 1.81 2.53
CA ASN A 23 -13.35 2.99 2.56
C ASN A 23 -11.92 2.64 3.01
N ASN A 24 -11.46 1.43 2.69
CA ASN A 24 -10.07 1.05 2.91
C ASN A 24 -9.20 1.55 1.74
N LEU A 25 -7.96 1.91 2.04
CA LEU A 25 -7.01 2.48 1.10
C LEU A 25 -5.71 1.67 1.12
N ILE A 26 -5.31 1.08 -0.01
CA ILE A 26 -3.97 0.50 -0.15
C ILE A 26 -2.99 1.52 -0.72
N VAL A 27 -1.77 1.48 -0.21
CA VAL A 27 -0.67 2.35 -0.59
C VAL A 27 0.58 1.52 -0.80
N SER A 28 1.16 1.58 -1.99
CA SER A 28 2.48 1.02 -2.29
C SER A 28 3.53 2.12 -2.28
N SER A 29 4.78 1.75 -1.96
CA SER A 29 5.84 2.73 -1.76
C SER A 29 7.22 2.18 -2.15
N TRP A 30 8.13 3.11 -2.47
CA TRP A 30 9.53 2.85 -2.78
C TRP A 30 10.36 2.41 -1.57
N ASP A 31 9.82 2.48 -0.36
CA ASP A 31 10.41 1.88 0.86
C ASP A 31 10.13 0.38 1.00
N SER A 32 9.67 -0.26 -0.09
CA SER A 32 9.24 -1.65 -0.13
C SER A 32 8.02 -1.98 0.76
N GLY A 33 7.31 -0.97 1.27
CA GLY A 33 6.13 -1.14 2.11
C GLY A 33 4.81 -1.12 1.31
N LEU A 34 3.95 -2.10 1.58
CA LEU A 34 2.51 -2.08 1.26
C LEU A 34 1.73 -1.79 2.54
N ARG A 35 0.90 -0.75 2.52
CA ARG A 35 0.11 -0.31 3.68
C ARG A 35 -1.37 -0.29 3.35
N LEU A 36 -2.19 -0.77 4.27
CA LEU A 36 -3.64 -0.72 4.21
C LEU A 36 -4.16 0.21 5.31
N TYR A 37 -4.91 1.23 4.94
CA TYR A 37 -5.52 2.18 5.86
C TYR A 37 -7.04 2.02 5.90
N ASP A 38 -7.64 2.30 7.05
CA ASP A 38 -9.05 2.70 7.18
C ASP A 38 -9.09 4.22 6.95
N ALA A 39 -9.65 4.67 5.83
CA ALA A 39 -9.62 6.08 5.46
C ALA A 39 -10.59 6.93 6.31
N ASP A 40 -11.69 6.35 6.81
CA ASP A 40 -12.65 7.05 7.67
C ASP A 40 -11.99 7.44 8.99
N LYS A 41 -11.24 6.51 9.58
CA LYS A 41 -10.57 6.70 10.87
C LYS A 41 -9.15 7.23 10.75
N SER A 42 -8.60 7.28 9.54
CA SER A 42 -7.20 7.64 9.28
C SER A 42 -6.21 6.77 10.08
N ILE A 43 -6.47 5.46 10.16
CA ILE A 43 -5.62 4.50 10.88
C ILE A 43 -4.98 3.49 9.93
N LEU A 44 -3.72 3.16 10.19
CA LEU A 44 -3.03 2.04 9.54
C LEU A 44 -3.60 0.73 10.11
N ARG A 45 -4.15 -0.12 9.23
CA ARG A 45 -4.70 -1.43 9.60
C ARG A 45 -3.67 -2.54 9.47
N LEU A 46 -2.87 -2.48 8.40
CA LEU A 46 -1.89 -3.51 8.07
C LEU A 46 -0.71 -2.88 7.32
N GLU A 47 0.47 -3.41 7.59
CA GLU A 47 1.69 -3.13 6.85
C GLU A 47 2.37 -4.46 6.50
N ALA A 48 2.80 -4.60 5.25
CA ALA A 48 3.55 -5.73 4.77
C ALA A 48 4.74 -5.23 3.95
N ASN A 49 5.91 -5.82 4.17
CA ASN A 49 7.13 -5.46 3.44
C ASN A 49 7.39 -6.46 2.32
N SER A 50 8.07 -5.97 1.29
CA SER A 50 8.64 -6.73 0.18
C SER A 50 10.16 -6.56 0.19
N GLU A 51 10.88 -7.44 -0.52
CA GLU A 51 12.32 -7.28 -0.76
C GLU A 51 12.59 -6.13 -1.75
N ALA A 52 11.71 -5.96 -2.75
CA ALA A 52 11.82 -4.93 -3.76
C ALA A 52 10.88 -3.75 -3.51
N ALA A 53 11.29 -2.57 -3.98
CA ALA A 53 10.46 -1.37 -4.00
C ALA A 53 9.16 -1.63 -4.78
N LEU A 54 8.03 -1.22 -4.22
CA LEU A 54 6.72 -1.48 -4.83
C LEU A 54 6.35 -0.33 -5.78
N LEU A 55 6.08 -0.66 -7.03
CA LEU A 55 5.78 0.31 -8.09
C LEU A 55 4.28 0.49 -8.33
N ASP A 56 3.49 -0.55 -8.08
CA ASP A 56 2.04 -0.57 -8.28
C ASP A 56 1.38 -1.45 -7.21
N CYS A 57 0.10 -1.18 -6.96
CA CYS A 57 -0.79 -2.03 -6.19
C CYS A 57 -2.22 -1.94 -6.73
N CYS A 58 -2.98 -3.03 -6.58
CA CYS A 58 -4.39 -3.06 -6.92
C CYS A 58 -5.17 -4.05 -6.04
N PHE A 59 -6.46 -3.80 -5.90
CA PHE A 59 -7.40 -4.77 -5.33
C PHE A 59 -7.97 -5.67 -6.43
N LYS A 60 -8.15 -6.95 -6.10
CA LYS A 60 -9.08 -7.83 -6.81
C LYS A 60 -10.48 -7.75 -6.20
N ASP A 61 -10.53 -7.78 -4.86
CA ASP A 61 -11.74 -7.71 -4.04
C ASP A 61 -11.35 -7.18 -2.64
N GLU A 62 -12.26 -7.24 -1.67
CA GLU A 62 -12.02 -6.72 -0.32
C GLU A 62 -10.96 -7.49 0.47
N SER A 63 -10.71 -8.77 0.14
CA SER A 63 -9.77 -9.62 0.87
C SER A 63 -8.46 -9.84 0.16
N VAL A 64 -8.41 -9.59 -1.16
CA VAL A 64 -7.24 -9.85 -2.00
C VAL A 64 -6.72 -8.60 -2.71
N ALA A 65 -5.42 -8.36 -2.56
CA ALA A 65 -4.68 -7.33 -3.28
C ALA A 65 -3.41 -7.89 -3.93
N PHE A 66 -2.88 -7.16 -4.90
CA PHE A 66 -1.65 -7.48 -5.61
C PHE A 66 -0.71 -6.28 -5.63
N THR A 67 0.59 -6.54 -5.72
CA THR A 67 1.62 -5.52 -5.95
C THR A 67 2.55 -5.93 -7.08
N GLY A 68 3.16 -4.94 -7.74
CA GLY A 68 4.26 -5.13 -8.68
C GLY A 68 5.55 -4.51 -8.13
N GLY A 69 6.64 -5.28 -8.10
CA GLY A 69 7.94 -4.86 -7.58
C GLY A 69 8.92 -4.38 -8.67
N SER A 70 9.92 -3.60 -8.27
CA SER A 70 10.98 -3.12 -9.18
C SER A 70 11.92 -4.22 -9.71
N ASP A 71 11.85 -5.42 -9.11
CA ASP A 71 12.55 -6.64 -9.53
C ASP A 71 11.74 -7.50 -10.51
N GLY A 72 10.55 -7.03 -10.93
CA GLY A 72 9.63 -7.77 -11.79
C GLY A 72 8.73 -8.75 -11.06
N SER A 73 8.76 -8.79 -9.72
CA SER A 73 7.87 -9.64 -8.92
C SER A 73 6.41 -9.16 -8.97
N VAL A 74 5.50 -10.12 -8.84
CA VAL A 74 4.07 -9.86 -8.56
C VAL A 74 3.70 -10.64 -7.30
N ILE A 75 3.30 -9.92 -6.25
CA ILE A 75 3.00 -10.52 -4.94
C ILE A 75 1.50 -10.40 -4.68
N ARG A 76 0.88 -11.50 -4.27
CA ARG A 76 -0.52 -11.55 -3.83
C ARG A 76 -0.59 -11.47 -2.31
N TYR A 77 -1.41 -10.57 -1.80
CA TYR A 77 -1.75 -10.43 -0.40
C TYR A 77 -3.19 -10.88 -0.18
N GLN A 78 -3.43 -11.68 0.85
CA GLN A 78 -4.77 -12.14 1.22
C GLN A 78 -4.89 -12.16 2.74
N HIS A 79 -6.03 -11.72 3.27
CA HIS A 79 -6.41 -11.97 4.65
C HIS A 79 -7.60 -12.93 4.70
N ASN A 80 -7.55 -13.90 5.62
CA ASN A 80 -8.65 -14.83 5.92
C ASN A 80 -9.64 -14.21 6.90
#